data_AF-A0A6J4V7A8-F1
#
_entry.id   AF-A0A6J4V7A8-F1
#
_cell.length_a   1.000
_cell.length_b   1.000
_cell.length_c   1.000
_cell.angle_alpha   90.00
_cell.angle_beta   90.00
_cell.angle_gamma   90.00
#
_symmetry.space_group_name_H-M   'P 1'
#
loop_
_entity.id
_entity.type
_entity.pdbx_description
1 polymer ?
#
loop_
_entity_poly.entity_id
_entity_poly.type
_entity_poly.pdbx_seq_one_letter_code
_entity_poly.pdbx_strand_id
1 'polypeptide(L)'
;MVAVHSTVGTLLILAYLATAVLSFSGWGSPKLGRIVSGIGSVLLLVQILLGFSLLGEGYRNVALHYVLAFVALVSVGIEHAVARPRGRRAAGFAALATLVIVLLTYLVGQGTIG
;
A
#
# COMPACT_ATOMS: atom_id res chain seq x y z
N MET A 1 -8.95 -5.05 -17.60
CA MET A 1 -8.72 -4.97 -16.14
C MET A 1 -7.27 -4.68 -15.73
N VAL A 2 -6.26 -5.17 -16.46
CA VAL A 2 -4.83 -4.96 -16.14
C VAL A 2 -4.44 -3.49 -16.00
N ALA A 3 -4.84 -2.61 -16.93
CA ALA A 3 -4.53 -1.18 -16.86
C ALA A 3 -5.12 -0.52 -15.59
N VAL A 4 -6.33 -0.90 -15.20
CA VAL A 4 -6.98 -0.40 -13.96
C VAL A 4 -6.20 -0.85 -12.74
N HIS A 5 -5.85 -2.13 -12.66
CA HIS A 5 -5.02 -2.70 -11.59
C HIS A 5 -3.66 -1.99 -11.49
N SER A 6 -3.00 -1.70 -12.61
CA SER A 6 -1.73 -0.94 -12.62
C SER A 6 -1.89 0.51 -12.16
N THR A 7 -2.93 1.20 -12.62
CA THR A 7 -3.23 2.59 -12.19
C THR A 7 -3.52 2.67 -10.70
N VAL A 8 -4.38 1.79 -10.18
CA VAL A 8 -4.68 1.73 -8.74
C VAL A 8 -3.43 1.40 -7.94
N GLY A 9 -2.59 0.46 -8.41
CA GLY A 9 -1.29 0.16 -7.80
C GLY A 9 -0.35 1.37 -7.72
N THR A 10 -0.36 2.23 -8.74
CA THR A 10 0.44 3.47 -8.73
C THR A 10 -0.09 4.47 -7.71
N LEU A 11 -1.41 4.68 -7.67
CA LEU A 11 -2.05 5.56 -6.68
C LEU A 11 -1.82 5.09 -5.24
N LEU A 12 -1.84 3.78 -5.03
CA LEU A 12 -1.54 3.14 -3.75
C LEU A 12 -0.12 3.49 -3.27
N ILE A 13 0.88 3.37 -4.14
CA ILE A 13 2.27 3.76 -3.84
C ILE A 13 2.34 5.24 -3.46
N LEU A 14 1.71 6.11 -4.25
CA LEU A 14 1.71 7.55 -4.01
C LEU A 14 1.04 7.91 -2.67
N ALA A 15 -0.04 7.21 -2.29
CA ALA A 15 -0.70 7.42 -1.01
C ALA A 15 0.24 7.10 0.17
N TYR A 16 0.94 5.96 0.14
CA TYR A 16 1.88 5.61 1.22
C TYR A 16 3.13 6.48 1.23
N LEU A 17 3.60 6.91 0.07
CA LEU A 17 4.66 7.92 -0.02
C LEU A 17 4.22 9.24 0.63
N ALA A 18 3.03 9.73 0.30
CA ALA A 18 2.48 10.93 0.90
C ALA A 18 2.32 10.79 2.43
N THR A 19 1.86 9.64 2.93
CA THR A 19 1.76 9.36 4.37
C THR A 19 3.13 9.43 5.05
N ALA A 20 4.16 8.83 4.46
CA ALA A 20 5.53 8.88 4.98
C ALA A 20 6.06 10.33 4.98
N VAL A 21 5.90 11.07 3.88
CA VAL A 21 6.33 12.47 3.77
C VAL A 21 5.64 13.35 4.81
N LEU A 22 4.31 13.27 4.95
CA LEU A 22 3.55 14.05 5.95
C LEU A 22 3.96 13.72 7.40
N SER A 23 4.37 12.48 7.64
CA SER A 23 4.83 12.04 8.96
C SER A 23 6.22 12.59 9.32
N PHE A 24 7.16 12.61 8.37
CA PHE A 24 8.53 13.08 8.58
C PHE A 24 8.72 14.59 8.43
N SER A 25 8.08 15.21 7.44
CA SER A 25 8.23 16.65 7.13
C SER A 25 7.64 17.57 8.20
N GLY A 26 6.74 17.05 9.03
CA GLY A 26 5.97 17.89 9.96
C GLY A 26 4.87 18.71 9.28
N TRP A 27 4.83 18.76 7.94
CA TRP A 27 3.81 19.47 7.18
C TRP A 27 2.42 18.87 7.35
N GLY A 28 1.41 19.74 7.32
CA GLY A 28 0.01 19.37 7.51
C GLY A 28 -0.33 18.93 8.94
N SER A 29 -1.63 18.70 9.17
CA SER A 29 -2.12 18.23 10.46
C SER A 29 -1.98 16.71 10.58
N PRO A 30 -1.86 16.16 11.81
CA PRO A 30 -1.96 14.71 12.04
C PRO A 30 -3.26 14.11 11.48
N LYS A 31 -4.33 14.90 11.38
CA LYS A 31 -5.60 14.49 10.77
C LYS A 31 -5.43 14.23 9.27
N LEU A 32 -4.71 15.09 8.55
CA LEU A 32 -4.45 14.92 7.12
C LEU A 32 -3.65 13.63 6.87
N GLY A 33 -2.58 13.38 7.64
CA GLY A 33 -1.81 12.13 7.53
C GLY A 33 -2.67 10.87 7.73
N ARG A 34 -3.59 10.89 8.71
CA ARG A 34 -4.55 9.78 8.91
C ARG A 34 -5.51 9.59 7.75
N ILE A 35 -5.98 10.68 7.14
CA ILE A 35 -6.88 10.60 5.98
C ILE A 35 -6.14 9.96 4.79
N VAL A 36 -4.93 10.43 4.50
CA VAL A 36 -4.11 9.89 3.40
C VAL A 36 -3.77 8.42 3.62
N SER A 37 -3.37 8.03 4.84
CA SER A 37 -3.17 6.63 5.23
C SER A 37 -4.44 5.79 5.04
N GLY A 38 -5.60 6.32 5.44
CA GLY A 38 -6.90 5.67 5.25
C GLY A 38 -7.23 5.44 3.77
N ILE A 39 -6.98 6.44 2.92
CA ILE A 39 -7.15 6.32 1.46
C ILE A 39 -6.22 5.23 0.91
N GLY A 40 -4.93 5.22 1.30
CA GLY A 40 -3.98 4.18 0.92
C GLY A 40 -4.47 2.77 1.30
N SER A 41 -5.11 2.64 2.45
CA SER A 41 -5.64 1.35 2.93
C SER A 41 -6.85 0.89 2.13
N VAL A 42 -7.73 1.81 1.75
CA VAL A 42 -8.84 1.52 0.83
C VAL A 42 -8.31 1.11 -0.53
N LEU A 43 -7.31 1.82 -1.06
CA LEU A 43 -6.66 1.47 -2.33
C LEU A 43 -6.02 0.08 -2.28
N LEU A 44 -5.41 -0.31 -1.16
CA LEU A 44 -4.85 -1.66 -0.98
C LEU A 44 -5.94 -2.74 -1.05
N LEU A 45 -7.08 -2.52 -0.38
CA LEU A 45 -8.21 -3.44 -0.45
C LEU A 45 -8.75 -3.55 -1.88
N VAL A 46 -8.94 -2.42 -2.56
CA VAL A 46 -9.33 -2.40 -3.98
C VAL A 46 -8.32 -3.17 -4.81
N GLN A 47 -7.03 -3.02 -4.54
CA GLN A 47 -5.99 -3.71 -5.29
C GLN A 47 -6.05 -5.24 -5.14
N ILE A 48 -6.32 -5.73 -3.92
CA ILE A 48 -6.52 -7.15 -3.67
C ILE A 48 -7.75 -7.66 -4.44
N LEU A 49 -8.87 -6.93 -4.40
CA LEU A 49 -10.09 -7.29 -5.14
C LEU A 49 -9.87 -7.32 -6.65
N LEU A 50 -9.17 -6.32 -7.20
CA LEU A 50 -8.82 -6.27 -8.61
C LEU A 50 -7.87 -7.42 -8.99
N GLY A 51 -6.92 -7.78 -8.13
CA GLY A 51 -6.04 -8.93 -8.32
C GLY A 51 -6.80 -10.26 -8.37
N PHE A 52 -7.79 -10.45 -7.49
CA PHE A 52 -8.68 -11.61 -7.55
C PHE A 52 -9.56 -11.64 -8.80
N SER A 53 -10.03 -10.48 -9.26
CA SER A 53 -10.77 -10.37 -10.52
C SER A 53 -9.91 -10.80 -11.71
N LEU A 54 -8.65 -10.35 -11.78
CA LEU A 54 -7.70 -10.77 -12.82
C LEU A 54 -7.42 -12.28 -12.80
N LEU A 55 -7.33 -12.89 -11.61
CA LEU A 55 -7.22 -14.35 -11.47
C LEU A 55 -8.44 -15.06 -12.07
N GLY A 56 -9.65 -14.52 -11.88
CA GLY A 56 -10.88 -15.03 -12.49
C GLY A 56 -10.91 -14.91 -14.02
N GLU A 57 -10.24 -13.90 -14.57
CA GLU A 57 -10.05 -13.70 -16.02
C GLU A 57 -8.93 -14.58 -16.62
N GLY A 58 -8.22 -15.37 -15.79
CA GLY A 58 -7.19 -16.30 -16.24
C GLY A 58 -5.75 -15.78 -16.17
N TYR A 59 -5.55 -14.51 -15.80
CA TYR A 59 -4.21 -13.95 -15.58
C TYR A 59 -3.54 -14.59 -14.37
N ARG A 60 -2.22 -14.73 -14.42
CA ARG A 60 -1.44 -15.28 -13.31
C ARG A 60 -0.23 -14.42 -13.01
N ASN A 61 0.27 -14.58 -11.79
CA ASN A 61 1.50 -13.96 -11.32
C ASN A 61 2.30 -14.96 -10.48
N VAL A 62 3.53 -14.64 -10.13
CA VAL A 62 4.36 -15.48 -9.26
C VAL A 62 3.83 -15.45 -7.82
N ALA A 63 4.01 -16.56 -7.10
CA ALA A 63 3.56 -16.71 -5.71
C ALA A 63 4.03 -15.56 -4.79
N LEU A 64 5.23 -15.04 -5.05
CA LEU A 64 5.81 -13.92 -4.30
C LEU A 64 4.93 -12.66 -4.32
N HIS A 65 4.27 -12.34 -5.44
CA HIS A 65 3.39 -11.18 -5.54
C HIS A 65 2.24 -11.26 -4.53
N TYR A 66 1.58 -12.42 -4.45
CA TYR A 66 0.46 -12.63 -3.51
C TYR A 66 0.94 -12.59 -2.06
N VAL A 67 2.08 -13.22 -1.76
CA VAL A 67 2.68 -13.17 -0.41
C VAL A 67 2.96 -11.72 0.00
N LEU A 68 3.58 -10.94 -0.88
CA LEU A 68 3.87 -9.53 -0.58
C LEU A 68 2.59 -8.69 -0.45
N ALA A 69 1.54 -8.98 -1.20
CA ALA A 69 0.23 -8.34 -1.04
C ALA A 69 -0.39 -8.60 0.34
N PHE A 70 -0.30 -9.85 0.85
CA PHE A 70 -0.74 -10.17 2.21
C PHE A 70 0.14 -9.50 3.28
N VAL A 71 1.46 -9.47 3.09
CA VAL A 71 2.38 -8.79 4.00
C VAL A 71 2.08 -7.28 4.03
N ALA A 72 1.73 -6.68 2.88
CA ALA A 72 1.31 -5.27 2.82
C ALA A 72 0.05 -5.04 3.67
N LEU A 73 -0.95 -5.92 3.56
CA LEU A 73 -2.19 -5.82 4.34
C LEU A 73 -1.91 -5.87 5.85
N VAL A 74 -1.04 -6.78 6.28
CA VAL A 74 -0.63 -6.88 7.70
C VAL A 74 0.15 -5.63 8.13
N SER A 75 1.07 -5.13 7.30
CA SER A 75 1.86 -3.92 7.56
C SER A 75 0.96 -2.70 7.81
N VAL A 76 -0.09 -2.52 7.00
CA VAL A 76 -1.08 -1.46 7.17
C VAL A 76 -1.82 -1.57 8.50
N GLY A 77 -2.19 -2.79 8.91
CA GLY A 77 -2.80 -3.03 10.21
C GLY A 77 -1.87 -2.59 11.37
N ILE A 78 -0.59 -2.94 11.28
CA ILE A 78 0.44 -2.54 12.25
C ILE A 78 0.64 -1.03 12.25
N GLU A 79 0.72 -0.40 11.07
CA GLU A 79 0.88 1.05 10.93
C GLU A 79 -0.22 1.81 11.67
N HIS A 80 -1.48 1.46 11.44
CA HIS A 80 -2.61 2.08 12.13
C HIS A 80 -2.61 1.83 13.65
N ALA A 81 -2.13 0.66 14.09
CA ALA A 81 -1.99 0.34 15.51
C ALA A 81 -0.87 1.16 16.18
N VAL A 82 0.26 1.34 15.49
CA VAL A 82 1.46 2.04 16.00
C VAL A 82 1.32 3.57 15.95
N ALA A 83 0.60 4.10 14.96
CA ALA A 83 0.41 5.54 14.78
C ALA A 83 -0.34 6.21 15.95
N ARG A 84 -1.13 5.46 16.73
CA ARG A 84 -1.90 6.00 17.86
C ARG A 84 -1.06 6.27 19.13
N PRO A 85 -0.19 5.35 19.61
CA PRO A 85 0.55 5.57 20.85
C PRO A 85 1.97 6.17 20.72
N ARG A 86 2.65 6.09 19.56
CA ARG A 86 4.12 6.34 19.46
C ARG A 86 4.55 7.64 18.76
N GLY A 87 3.60 8.48 18.35
CA GLY A 87 3.89 9.79 17.75
C GLY A 87 4.30 9.76 16.26
N ARG A 88 4.53 10.95 15.68
CA ARG A 88 4.66 11.16 14.21
C ARG A 88 5.82 10.39 13.57
N ARG A 89 6.99 10.31 14.22
CA ARG A 89 8.16 9.61 13.65
C ARG A 89 7.94 8.10 13.55
N ALA A 90 7.35 7.48 14.57
CA ALA A 90 7.03 6.06 14.54
C ALA A 90 5.99 5.75 13.46
N ALA A 91 4.97 6.60 13.30
CA ALA A 91 4.03 6.50 12.19
C ALA A 91 4.72 6.62 10.82
N GLY A 92 5.69 7.53 10.69
CA GLY A 92 6.48 7.70 9.47
C GLY A 92 7.29 6.46 9.11
N PHE A 93 7.98 5.85 10.08
CA PHE A 93 8.72 4.60 9.84
C PHE A 93 7.80 3.44 9.48
N ALA A 94 6.63 3.33 10.12
CA ALA A 94 5.65 2.30 9.79
C ALA A 94 5.09 2.48 8.37
N ALA A 95 4.72 3.72 8.01
CA ALA A 95 4.27 4.05 6.64
C ALA A 95 5.35 3.77 5.59
N LEU A 96 6.62 4.03 5.92
CA LEU A 96 7.76 3.76 5.03
C LEU A 96 7.99 2.25 4.86
N ALA A 97 7.83 1.45 5.91
CA ALA A 97 7.87 -0.01 5.81
C ALA A 97 6.74 -0.52 4.90
N THR A 98 5.50 -0.04 5.11
CA THR A 98 4.36 -0.38 4.25
C THR A 98 4.64 0.02 2.79
N LEU A 99 5.17 1.22 2.55
CA LEU A 99 5.52 1.71 1.22
C LEU A 99 6.51 0.79 0.53
N VAL A 100 7.57 0.37 1.22
CA VAL A 100 8.58 -0.56 0.65
C VAL A 100 7.93 -1.87 0.24
N ILE A 101 7.08 -2.44 1.09
CA ILE A 101 6.39 -3.69 0.79
C ILE A 101 5.48 -3.52 -0.44
N VAL A 102 4.66 -2.47 -0.48
CA VAL A 102 3.78 -2.16 -1.61
C VAL A 102 4.56 -1.96 -2.90
N LEU A 103 5.70 -1.25 -2.84
CA LEU A 103 6.57 -1.03 -3.98
C LEU A 103 7.12 -2.36 -4.51
N LEU A 104 7.61 -3.24 -3.63
CA LEU A 104 8.08 -4.56 -4.01
C LEU A 104 6.97 -5.40 -4.64
N THR A 105 5.77 -5.40 -4.05
CA THR A 105 4.58 -6.08 -4.61
C THR A 105 4.29 -5.61 -6.03
N TYR A 106 4.33 -4.28 -6.25
CA TYR A 106 4.09 -3.67 -7.55
C TYR A 106 5.15 -4.06 -8.57
N LEU A 107 6.44 -3.96 -8.22
CA LEU A 107 7.55 -4.30 -9.12
C LEU A 107 7.52 -5.77 -9.53
N VAL A 108 7.29 -6.69 -8.57
CA VAL A 108 7.12 -8.12 -8.88
C VAL A 108 5.91 -8.33 -9.77
N GLY A 109 4.80 -7.64 -9.48
CA GLY A 109 3.58 -7.68 -10.28
C GLY A 109 3.81 -7.31 -11.75
N GLN A 110 4.47 -6.17 -12.00
CA GLN A 110 4.77 -5.70 -13.36
C GLN A 110 5.73 -6.62 -14.12
N GLY A 111 6.70 -7.22 -13.43
CA GLY A 111 7.71 -8.06 -14.07
C GLY A 111 7.24 -9.45 -14.47
N THR A 112 6.06 -9.90 -14.00
CA THR A 112 5.66 -11.32 -14.10
C THR A 112 4.18 -11.56 -14.40
N ILE A 113 3.39 -10.51 -14.63
CA ILE A 113 1.99 -10.66 -15.02
C ILE A 113 1.90 -11.22 -16.45
N GLY A 114 1.19 -12.33 -16.61
CA GLY A 114 0.97 -13.04 -17.88
C GLY A 114 -0.46 -13.54 -18.01
#